data_AF-X0X8L2-F1
#
_entry.id   AF-X0X8L2-F1
#
_cell.length_a   1.000
_cell.length_b   1.000
_cell.length_c   1.000
_cell.angle_alpha   90.00
_cell.angle_beta   90.00
_cell.angle_gamma   90.00
#
_symmetry.space_group_name_H-M   'P 1'
#
loop_
_entity.id
_entity.type
_entity.pdbx_description
1 polymer ?
#
loop_
_entity_poly.entity_id
_entity_poly.type
_entity_poly.pdbx_seq_one_letter_code
_entity_poly.pdbx_strand_id
1 'polypeptide(L)'
;MIQVRRKQRSDAIMCGRSLAARGFGKLELTLLFALCAAIMVVAIPYARHSHIAANQRAALKALISVAAEQENWLQEAMVDQDDNTLGEYGLLGELAGRLVPRSGQEPADPAFIPPLLATAGKDG
;
A
#
# COMPACT_ATOMS: atom_id res chain seq x y z
N MET A 1 -59.44 59.65 -2.84
CA MET A 1 -58.04 60.08 -2.60
C MET A 1 -57.70 59.73 -1.17
N ILE A 2 -56.70 58.85 -0.94
CA ILE A 2 -55.71 58.87 0.15
C ILE A 2 -54.75 57.71 -0.15
N GLN A 3 -53.53 58.07 -0.51
CA GLN A 3 -52.40 57.17 -0.76
C GLN A 3 -51.69 56.92 0.58
N VAL A 4 -51.77 55.70 1.12
CA VAL A 4 -50.93 55.31 2.27
C VAL A 4 -49.69 54.59 1.76
N ARG A 5 -48.57 55.27 1.99
CA ARG A 5 -47.20 54.99 1.54
C ARG A 5 -46.72 53.59 1.93
N ARG A 6 -46.11 52.89 0.96
CA ARG A 6 -45.20 51.76 1.20
C ARG A 6 -44.00 52.27 2.01
N LYS A 7 -43.69 51.63 3.13
CA LYS A 7 -42.39 51.80 3.82
C LYS A 7 -41.70 50.43 3.92
N GLN A 8 -41.03 50.06 2.83
CA GLN A 8 -39.90 49.14 2.86
C GLN A 8 -38.71 49.87 3.48
N ARG A 9 -38.27 49.43 4.66
CA ARG A 9 -36.89 49.48 5.15
C ARG A 9 -36.73 48.18 5.95
N SER A 10 -36.22 47.11 5.35
CA SER A 10 -34.78 46.79 5.27
C SER A 10 -34.06 47.05 6.60
N ASP A 11 -34.47 46.32 7.64
CA ASP A 11 -33.70 46.21 8.86
C ASP A 11 -33.20 44.76 9.03
N ALA A 12 -31.88 44.66 8.96
CA ALA A 12 -31.04 43.61 9.51
C ALA A 12 -31.25 42.17 8.99
N ILE A 13 -30.72 41.90 7.79
CA ILE A 13 -29.86 40.71 7.66
C ILE A 13 -28.69 40.97 8.61
N MET A 14 -28.78 40.44 9.83
CA MET A 14 -27.66 40.45 10.77
C MET A 14 -26.49 39.76 10.08
N CYS A 15 -25.49 40.59 9.77
CA CYS A 15 -24.12 40.22 9.48
C CYS A 15 -23.74 38.99 10.32
N GLY A 16 -23.56 37.85 9.67
CA GLY A 16 -22.89 36.71 10.27
C GLY A 16 -21.54 37.22 10.77
N ARG A 17 -21.35 37.29 12.09
CA ARG A 17 -20.12 37.74 12.71
C ARG A 17 -19.00 36.93 12.09
N SER A 18 -18.27 37.57 11.18
CA SER A 18 -17.07 37.03 10.59
C SER A 18 -16.11 36.74 11.75
N LEU A 19 -15.95 35.47 12.10
CA LEU A 19 -14.84 35.00 12.93
C LEU A 19 -13.47 35.25 12.25
N ALA A 20 -13.45 35.93 11.10
CA ALA A 20 -12.34 36.06 10.17
C ALA A 20 -11.51 37.34 10.34
N ALA A 21 -11.60 38.07 11.46
CA ALA A 21 -10.86 39.34 11.61
C ALA A 21 -10.22 39.57 12.99
N ARG A 22 -9.90 38.50 13.72
CA ARG A 22 -9.04 38.59 14.92
C ARG A 22 -7.84 37.68 14.71
N GLY A 23 -6.65 38.27 14.66
CA GLY A 23 -5.40 37.50 14.58
C GLY A 23 -5.26 36.57 15.78
N PHE A 24 -4.77 35.36 15.54
CA PHE A 24 -4.55 34.35 16.57
C PHE A 24 -3.63 34.86 17.68
N GLY A 25 -4.03 34.68 18.93
CA GLY A 25 -3.19 34.99 20.08
C GLY A 25 -2.05 33.97 20.24
N LYS A 26 -0.96 34.38 20.91
CA LYS A 26 0.19 33.49 21.21
C LYS A 26 -0.20 32.29 22.10
N LEU A 27 -1.20 32.47 22.96
CA LEU A 27 -1.71 31.41 23.84
C LEU A 27 -2.52 30.36 23.07
N GLU A 28 -3.36 30.79 22.13
CA GLU A 28 -4.21 29.89 21.33
C GLU A 28 -3.37 28.95 20.48
N LEU A 29 -2.34 29.48 19.82
CA LEU A 29 -1.44 28.66 19.00
C LEU A 29 -0.66 27.65 19.83
N THR A 30 -0.20 28.04 21.03
CA THR A 30 0.56 27.16 21.93
C THR A 30 -0.31 26.03 22.46
N LEU A 31 -1.55 26.32 22.86
CA LEU A 31 -2.46 25.31 23.38
C LEU A 31 -2.89 24.33 22.28
N LEU A 32 -3.15 24.82 21.06
CA LEU A 32 -3.49 23.97 19.92
C LEU A 32 -2.33 23.03 19.58
N PHE A 33 -1.10 23.55 19.53
CA PHE A 33 0.09 22.73 19.30
C PHE A 33 0.28 21.67 20.39
N ALA A 34 0.06 22.03 21.66
CA ALA A 34 0.13 21.08 22.78
C ALA A 34 -0.89 19.93 22.64
N LEU A 35 -2.13 20.23 22.24
CA LEU A 35 -3.16 19.21 22.04
C LEU A 35 -2.84 18.31 20.83
N CYS A 36 -2.43 18.90 19.70
CA CYS A 36 -2.02 18.13 18.53
C CYS A 36 -0.84 17.20 18.86
N ALA A 37 0.15 17.66 19.62
CA ALA A 37 1.28 16.84 20.06
C ALA A 37 0.85 15.65 20.93
N ALA A 38 -0.07 15.87 21.88
CA ALA A 38 -0.59 14.80 22.73
C ALA A 38 -1.28 13.68 21.93
N ILE A 39 -2.12 14.05 20.95
CA ILE A 39 -2.82 13.08 20.09
C ILE A 39 -1.84 12.40 19.12
N MET A 40 -0.89 13.15 18.54
CA MET A 40 0.09 12.60 17.61
C MET A 40 1.02 11.58 18.27
N VAL A 41 1.43 11.80 19.53
CA VAL A 41 2.30 10.85 20.26
C VAL A 41 1.71 9.45 20.31
N VAL A 42 0.38 9.35 20.46
CA VAL A 42 -0.33 8.08 20.49
C VAL A 42 -0.58 7.57 19.07
N ALA A 43 -0.93 8.44 18.11
CA ALA A 43 -1.31 8.03 16.76
C ALA A 43 -0.14 7.51 15.89
N ILE A 44 1.06 8.10 16.00
CA ILE A 44 2.24 7.73 15.19
C ILE A 44 2.67 6.27 15.38
N PRO A 45 2.80 5.71 16.60
CA PRO A 45 3.23 4.32 16.76
C PRO A 45 2.23 3.30 16.20
N TYR A 46 0.92 3.54 16.32
CA TYR A 46 -0.11 2.64 15.78
C TYR A 46 -0.08 2.59 14.25
N ALA A 47 0.13 3.73 13.59
CA ALA A 47 0.29 3.77 12.14
C ALA A 47 1.46 2.88 11.69
N ARG A 48 2.62 2.98 12.35
CA ARG A 48 3.81 2.18 12.00
C ARG A 48 3.62 0.68 12.23
N HIS A 49 2.98 0.28 13.34
CA HIS A 49 2.70 -1.13 13.60
C HIS A 49 1.80 -1.75 12.52
N SER A 50 0.81 -1.00 12.02
CA SER A 50 -0.07 -1.46 10.94
C SER A 50 0.69 -1.71 9.63
N HIS A 51 1.66 -0.86 9.30
CA HIS A 51 2.50 -1.04 8.10
C HIS A 51 3.42 -2.26 8.23
N ILE A 52 4.04 -2.48 9.39
CA ILE A 52 4.90 -3.65 9.60
C ILE A 52 4.08 -4.94 9.50
N ALA A 53 2.93 -5.01 10.16
CA ALA A 53 2.06 -6.18 10.11
C ALA A 53 1.53 -6.44 8.67
N ALA A 54 1.21 -5.40 7.91
CA ALA A 54 0.81 -5.52 6.51
C ALA A 54 1.96 -6.06 5.64
N ASN A 55 3.18 -5.54 5.82
CA ASN A 55 4.35 -5.99 5.08
C ASN A 55 4.72 -7.45 5.39
N GLN A 56 4.64 -7.86 6.65
CA GLN A 56 4.85 -9.27 7.04
C GLN A 56 3.84 -10.20 6.38
N ARG A 57 2.56 -9.80 6.35
CA ARG A 57 1.51 -10.57 5.66
C ARG A 57 1.76 -10.64 4.15
N ALA A 58 2.21 -9.56 3.53
CA ALA A 58 2.56 -9.54 2.11
C ALA A 58 3.77 -10.45 1.80
N ALA A 59 4.82 -10.37 2.63
CA ALA A 59 6.00 -11.24 2.49
C ALA A 59 5.65 -12.72 2.71
N LEU A 60 4.84 -13.02 3.73
CA LEU A 60 4.36 -14.39 3.97
C LEU A 60 3.59 -14.93 2.76
N LYS A 61 2.67 -14.14 2.20
CA LYS A 61 1.93 -14.54 0.99
C LYS A 61 2.86 -14.82 -0.19
N ALA A 62 3.89 -13.99 -0.38
CA ALA A 62 4.90 -14.21 -1.42
C ALA A 62 5.70 -15.50 -1.19
N LEU A 63 6.05 -15.83 0.06
CA LEU A 63 6.74 -17.09 0.38
C LEU A 63 5.83 -18.30 0.16
N ILE A 64 4.54 -18.21 0.51
CA ILE A 64 3.57 -19.27 0.28
C ILE A 64 3.35 -19.49 -1.22
N SER A 65 3.27 -18.42 -2.03
CA SER A 65 3.17 -18.57 -3.48
C SER A 65 4.41 -19.21 -4.09
N VAL A 66 5.61 -18.85 -3.59
CA VAL A 66 6.85 -19.50 -4.04
C VAL A 66 6.87 -20.98 -3.67
N ALA A 67 6.47 -21.34 -2.45
CA ALA A 67 6.41 -22.73 -2.02
C ALA A 67 5.39 -23.55 -2.83
N ALA A 68 4.23 -22.97 -3.14
CA ALA A 68 3.21 -23.62 -3.96
C ALA A 68 3.69 -23.87 -5.40
N GLU A 69 4.39 -22.90 -6.00
CA GLU A 69 4.94 -23.05 -7.35
C GLU A 69 6.05 -24.11 -7.40
N GLN A 70 6.91 -24.17 -6.37
CA GLN A 70 7.93 -25.23 -6.27
C GLN A 70 7.29 -26.62 -6.22
N GLU A 71 6.20 -26.80 -5.47
CA GLU A 71 5.49 -28.09 -5.42
C GLU A 71 4.90 -28.46 -6.80
N ASN A 72 4.33 -27.49 -7.52
CA ASN A 72 3.86 -27.74 -8.89
C ASN A 72 5.00 -28.23 -9.80
N TRP A 73 6.19 -27.63 -9.69
CA TRP A 73 7.35 -28.02 -10.49
C TRP A 73 7.86 -29.43 -10.17
N LEU A 74 7.79 -29.84 -8.90
CA LEU A 74 8.11 -31.21 -8.49
C LEU A 74 7.13 -32.22 -9.13
N GLN A 75 5.83 -31.88 -9.15
CA GLN A 75 4.80 -32.76 -9.71
C GLN A 75 4.85 -32.84 -11.25
N GLU A 76 5.16 -31.73 -11.91
CA GLU A 76 5.28 -31.66 -13.36
C GLU A 76 6.64 -32.12 -13.89
N ALA A 77 7.60 -32.40 -12.99
CA ALA A 77 8.99 -32.67 -13.33
C ALA A 77 9.57 -31.62 -14.30
N MET A 78 9.24 -30.35 -14.07
CA MET A 78 9.67 -29.24 -14.92
C MET A 78 11.20 -29.07 -14.93
N VAL A 79 11.84 -29.38 -13.81
CA VAL A 79 13.29 -29.49 -13.71
C VAL A 79 13.68 -30.92 -13.37
N ASP A 80 14.53 -31.54 -14.19
CA ASP A 80 15.15 -32.83 -13.92
C ASP A 80 16.58 -32.78 -14.50
N GLN A 81 17.58 -32.53 -13.65
CA GLN A 81 18.97 -32.42 -14.08
C GLN A 81 19.74 -33.75 -14.05
N ASP A 82 19.30 -34.71 -13.25
CA ASP A 82 19.97 -36.00 -13.07
C ASP A 82 19.25 -37.18 -13.75
N ASP A 83 18.18 -36.90 -14.50
CA ASP A 83 17.40 -37.84 -15.31
C ASP A 83 16.82 -38.99 -14.47
N ASN A 84 16.52 -38.69 -13.21
CA ASN A 84 15.99 -39.65 -12.26
C ASN A 84 14.44 -39.71 -12.27
N THR A 85 13.79 -38.95 -13.17
CA THR A 85 12.34 -38.84 -13.36
C THR A 85 11.57 -38.26 -12.17
N LEU A 86 12.27 -37.74 -11.15
CA LEU A 86 11.70 -36.97 -10.06
C LEU A 86 11.95 -35.49 -10.34
N GLY A 87 10.90 -34.68 -10.21
CA GLY A 87 11.06 -33.24 -10.33
C GLY A 87 11.99 -32.67 -9.26
N GLU A 88 12.75 -31.66 -9.64
CA GLU A 88 13.66 -30.91 -8.77
C GLU A 88 13.17 -29.48 -8.55
N TYR A 89 13.71 -28.85 -7.51
CA TYR A 89 13.44 -27.44 -7.22
C TYR A 89 14.13 -26.52 -8.22
N GLY A 90 13.38 -25.55 -8.73
CA GLY A 90 13.91 -24.52 -9.62
C GLY A 90 14.49 -23.31 -8.88
N LEU A 91 15.29 -22.52 -9.59
CA LEU A 91 15.77 -21.22 -9.12
C LEU A 91 14.64 -20.18 -9.20
N LEU A 92 14.66 -19.16 -8.34
CA LEU A 92 13.63 -18.12 -8.32
C LEU A 92 13.44 -17.41 -9.67
N GLY A 93 14.53 -17.24 -10.43
CA GLY A 93 14.47 -16.66 -11.78
C GLY A 93 13.81 -17.57 -12.82
N GLU A 94 13.96 -18.88 -12.68
CA GLU A 94 13.28 -19.88 -13.51
C GLU A 94 11.79 -19.93 -13.14
N LEU A 95 11.50 -19.95 -11.83
CA LEU A 95 10.14 -19.99 -11.29
C LEU A 95 9.30 -18.75 -11.62
N ALA A 96 9.91 -17.58 -11.77
CA ALA A 96 9.21 -16.35 -12.12
C ALA A 96 9.05 -16.16 -13.64
N GLY A 97 9.37 -17.17 -14.46
CA GLY A 97 9.32 -17.12 -15.92
C GLY A 97 10.34 -16.16 -16.55
N ARG A 98 11.37 -15.76 -15.79
CA ARG A 98 12.39 -14.81 -16.27
C ARG A 98 13.54 -15.51 -16.99
N LEU A 99 13.90 -16.70 -16.53
CA LEU A 99 14.91 -17.56 -17.12
C LEU A 99 14.25 -18.85 -17.63
N VAL A 100 14.83 -19.44 -18.67
CA VAL A 100 14.47 -20.79 -19.10
C VAL A 100 14.94 -21.77 -18.01
N PRO A 101 14.10 -22.72 -17.56
CA PRO A 101 14.52 -23.75 -16.63
C PRO A 101 15.71 -24.55 -17.19
N ARG A 102 16.67 -24.93 -16.34
CA ARG A 102 17.89 -25.64 -16.77
C ARG A 102 17.67 -26.91 -17.61
N SER A 103 16.57 -27.63 -17.45
CA SER A 103 16.19 -28.80 -18.26
C SER A 103 15.08 -28.50 -19.28
N GLY A 104 14.55 -27.28 -19.30
CA GLY A 104 13.48 -26.84 -20.17
C GLY A 104 13.97 -26.21 -21.48
N GLN A 105 13.06 -26.01 -22.42
CA GLN A 105 13.32 -25.28 -23.67
C GLN A 105 12.69 -23.89 -23.68
N GLU A 106 11.66 -23.68 -22.87
CA GLU A 106 10.90 -22.42 -22.79
C GLU A 106 10.84 -21.92 -21.34
N PRO A 107 10.76 -20.60 -21.12
CA PRO A 107 10.51 -20.05 -19.79
C PRO A 107 9.23 -20.64 -19.22
N ALA A 108 9.24 -21.00 -17.95
CA ALA A 108 8.02 -21.43 -17.28
C ALA A 108 6.99 -20.30 -17.27
N ASP A 109 5.71 -20.65 -17.41
CA ASP A 109 4.62 -19.70 -17.23
C ASP A 109 4.22 -19.69 -15.74
N PRO A 110 4.64 -18.66 -14.96
CA PRO A 110 4.43 -18.67 -13.52
C PRO A 110 2.95 -18.47 -13.19
N ALA A 111 2.31 -19.46 -12.56
CA ALA A 111 0.92 -19.36 -12.15
C ALA A 111 0.75 -18.37 -10.98
N PHE A 112 1.69 -18.35 -10.03
CA PHE A 112 1.53 -17.60 -8.78
C PHE A 112 2.64 -16.58 -8.48
N ILE A 113 3.76 -16.62 -9.20
CA ILE A 113 4.91 -15.76 -8.93
C ILE A 113 4.97 -14.58 -9.92
N PRO A 114 4.91 -13.33 -9.45
CA PRO A 114 5.06 -12.19 -10.35
C PRO A 114 6.51 -12.11 -10.88
N PRO A 115 6.72 -11.81 -12.18
CA PRO A 115 8.06 -11.64 -12.77
C PRO A 115 8.92 -10.57 -12.07
N LEU A 116 8.28 -9.62 -11.38
CA LEU A 116 8.95 -8.60 -10.56
C LEU A 116 9.73 -9.21 -9.39
N LEU A 117 9.38 -10.39 -8.88
CA LEU A 117 10.15 -10.98 -7.79
C LEU A 117 11.54 -11.44 -8.25
N ALA A 118 11.73 -11.64 -9.56
CA ALA A 118 12.98 -12.04 -10.18
C ALA A 118 13.72 -10.86 -10.87
N THR A 119 13.56 -9.61 -10.40
CA THR A 119 14.32 -8.49 -11.01
C THR A 119 15.81 -8.79 -10.92
N ALA A 120 16.45 -8.78 -12.10
CA ALA A 120 17.84 -9.13 -12.26
C ALA A 120 18.77 -8.26 -11.41
N GLY A 121 19.41 -8.86 -10.41
CA GLY A 121 20.84 -8.61 -10.23
C GLY A 121 21.52 -9.07 -11.51
N LYS A 122 21.99 -8.13 -12.33
CA LYS A 122 22.82 -8.40 -13.50
C LYS A 122 24.24 -8.68 -13.01
N ASP A 123 24.38 -9.78 -12.27
CA ASP A 123 25.62 -10.15 -11.61
C ASP A 123 26.00 -11.51 -12.18
N GLY A 124 26.62 -11.47 -13.36
CA GLY A 124 27.50 -12.49 -13.97
C GLY A 124 27.13 -13.96 -13.82
#